data_AF-A0A3N9X670-F1
#
_entry.id   AF-A0A3N9X670-F1
#
_cell.length_a   1.000
_cell.length_b   1.000
_cell.length_c   1.000
_cell.angle_alpha   90.00
_cell.angle_beta   90.00
_cell.angle_gamma   90.00
#
_symmetry.space_group_name_H-M   'P 1'
#
loop_
_entity.id
_entity.type
_entity.pdbx_description
1 polymer ?
#
loop_
_entity_poly.entity_id
_entity_poly.type
_entity_poly.pdbx_seq_one_letter_code
_entity_poly.pdbx_strand_id
1 'polypeptide(L)'
;MRFARPVGLLLSAAAVALWAYGMTTWQPLTEPLGPWSENLPGNNAYWARDLRFMAIMAVPLGLVLAGRGQVRWSGPAVVLGGCWIAADVAVDRADPIGLDATVLLAVAGYAVLGVVAALLLWWERAAPQTREPGTTPAADRRVLTGAACVAGVLTLVAAGIESPTDREPELNQGALATAALLVALAVGAALAAAPARTRARVGLAVGLTVAALLGVWLVRAAAPGERLLPEAALGAVLLTGVTLLAWDWPGGRPIWWHHALAALIAFVGPVVFLVATAIPMVIMMPIGAAFTALAGNSPINAADSDLLVSLVGLLAGLGMAALLARPSVEDRRQLR
;
A
#
# COMPACT_ATOMS: atom_id res chain seq x y z
N MET A 1 -11.92 -16.12 -10.41
CA MET A 1 -10.76 -15.91 -9.49
C MET A 1 -9.44 -16.55 -9.94
N ARG A 2 -9.34 -17.19 -11.12
CA ARG A 2 -8.12 -17.91 -11.56
C ARG A 2 -6.86 -17.03 -11.61
N PHE A 3 -7.02 -15.73 -11.91
CA PHE A 3 -5.90 -14.80 -12.05
C PHE A 3 -5.47 -14.07 -10.77
N ALA A 4 -6.24 -14.11 -9.67
CA ALA A 4 -5.89 -13.36 -8.45
C ALA A 4 -4.54 -13.79 -7.86
N ARG A 5 -4.24 -15.10 -7.94
CA ARG A 5 -2.98 -15.68 -7.50
C ARG A 5 -1.76 -15.21 -8.29
N PRO A 6 -1.69 -15.44 -9.61
CA PRO A 6 -0.54 -14.99 -10.38
C PRO A 6 -0.39 -13.46 -10.35
N VAL A 7 -1.50 -12.71 -10.35
CA VAL A 7 -1.45 -11.24 -10.24
C VAL A 7 -0.90 -10.80 -8.88
N GLY A 8 -1.41 -11.37 -7.78
CA GLY A 8 -0.91 -11.03 -6.44
C GLY A 8 0.58 -11.32 -6.27
N LEU A 9 1.05 -12.49 -6.74
CA LEU A 9 2.47 -12.84 -6.71
C LEU A 9 3.32 -11.92 -7.59
N LEU A 10 2.84 -11.56 -8.78
CA LEU A 10 3.53 -10.62 -9.67
C LEU A 10 3.64 -9.22 -9.04
N LEU A 11 2.57 -8.74 -8.38
CA LEU A 11 2.58 -7.45 -7.71
C LEU A 11 3.50 -7.46 -6.48
N SER A 12 3.51 -8.55 -5.70
CA SER A 12 4.50 -8.74 -4.62
C SER A 12 5.93 -8.74 -5.17
N ALA A 13 6.16 -9.38 -6.32
CA ALA A 13 7.47 -9.38 -6.96
C ALA A 13 7.88 -7.98 -7.48
N ALA A 14 6.95 -7.24 -8.08
CA ALA A 14 7.19 -5.85 -8.47
C ALA A 14 7.55 -4.99 -7.25
N ALA A 15 6.86 -5.19 -6.12
CA ALA A 15 7.15 -4.52 -4.87
C ALA A 15 8.57 -4.79 -4.34
N VAL A 16 9.07 -6.03 -4.46
CA VAL A 16 10.44 -6.39 -4.09
C VAL A 16 11.47 -5.65 -4.95
N ALA A 17 11.30 -5.62 -6.27
CA ALA A 17 12.19 -4.85 -7.15
C ALA A 17 12.16 -3.37 -6.82
N LEU A 18 10.97 -2.83 -6.56
CA LEU A 18 10.76 -1.44 -6.22
C LEU A 18 11.46 -1.06 -4.90
N TRP A 19 11.39 -1.94 -3.90
CA TRP A 19 12.12 -1.80 -2.65
C TRP A 19 13.64 -1.81 -2.87
N ALA A 20 14.16 -2.79 -3.62
CA ALA A 20 15.59 -2.91 -3.89
C ALA A 20 16.14 -1.70 -4.67
N TYR A 21 15.40 -1.23 -5.68
CA TYR A 21 15.75 -0.03 -6.45
C TYR A 21 15.62 1.25 -5.61
N GLY A 22 14.60 1.29 -4.75
CA GLY A 22 14.41 2.36 -3.76
C GLY A 22 15.61 2.51 -2.83
N MET A 23 16.09 1.39 -2.29
CA MET A 23 17.26 1.32 -1.40
C MET A 23 18.55 1.78 -2.08
N THR A 24 18.80 1.30 -3.30
CA THR A 24 20.13 1.37 -3.92
C THR A 24 20.30 2.47 -4.95
N THR A 25 19.19 3.06 -5.41
CA THR A 25 19.18 4.09 -6.46
C THR A 25 18.38 5.31 -6.04
N TRP A 26 17.10 5.18 -5.67
CA TRP A 26 16.30 6.38 -5.37
C TRP A 26 16.73 7.08 -4.10
N GLN A 27 16.99 6.34 -3.01
CA GLN A 27 17.44 6.94 -1.78
C GLN A 27 18.76 7.71 -1.96
N PRO A 28 19.83 7.14 -2.57
CA PRO A 28 21.04 7.91 -2.88
C PRO A 28 20.80 9.13 -3.78
N LEU A 29 19.81 9.11 -4.66
CA LEU A 29 19.50 10.25 -5.53
C LEU A 29 18.76 11.37 -4.78
N THR A 30 17.85 11.02 -3.88
CA THR A 30 17.07 11.98 -3.09
C THR A 30 17.79 12.44 -1.83
N GLU A 31 18.79 11.68 -1.37
CA GLU A 31 19.58 11.92 -0.16
C GLU A 31 21.10 11.81 -0.49
N PRO A 32 21.64 12.68 -1.38
CA PRO A 32 22.90 12.44 -2.12
C PRO A 32 24.21 12.74 -1.37
N LEU A 33 24.24 12.64 -0.04
CA LEU A 33 25.33 13.22 0.76
C LEU A 33 26.19 12.18 1.48
N GLY A 34 27.15 11.61 0.73
CA GLY A 34 28.32 10.90 1.26
C GLY A 34 28.03 9.80 2.30
N PRO A 35 29.03 9.27 3.01
CA PRO A 35 28.73 8.42 4.16
C PRO A 35 27.95 9.24 5.19
N TRP A 36 26.75 8.76 5.54
CA TRP A 36 25.61 9.39 6.23
C TRP A 36 25.88 10.16 7.55
N SER A 37 27.11 10.16 8.05
CA SER A 37 27.50 10.68 9.35
C SER A 37 27.90 12.16 9.39
N GLU A 38 28.14 12.85 8.27
CA GLU A 38 28.91 14.10 8.35
C GLU A 38 28.23 15.41 7.94
N ASN A 39 27.20 15.48 7.09
CA ASN A 39 26.69 16.81 6.69
C ASN A 39 25.23 16.84 6.21
N LEU A 40 24.26 17.02 7.11
CA LEU A 40 23.09 17.88 6.87
C LEU A 40 22.50 18.42 8.18
N PRO A 41 22.56 19.74 8.41
CA PRO A 41 21.51 20.47 9.12
C PRO A 41 20.47 20.93 8.08
N GLY A 42 19.50 20.08 7.74
CA GLY A 42 18.46 20.41 6.77
C GLY A 42 17.13 19.75 7.10
N ASN A 43 16.03 20.47 6.88
CA ASN A 43 14.68 20.06 7.29
C ASN A 43 14.23 18.75 6.64
N ASN A 44 13.60 17.88 7.43
CA ASN A 44 12.84 16.69 7.01
C ASN A 44 13.54 15.84 5.92
N ALA A 45 14.52 15.01 6.30
CA ALA A 45 15.10 13.99 5.42
C ALA A 45 14.31 12.67 5.51
N TYR A 46 14.56 11.71 4.60
CA TYR A 46 14.01 10.33 4.59
C TYR A 46 12.67 10.06 3.89
N TRP A 47 12.37 10.74 2.78
CA TRP A 47 11.15 10.50 1.99
C TRP A 47 11.25 9.26 1.09
N ALA A 48 12.45 8.95 0.60
CA ALA A 48 12.66 7.69 -0.13
C ALA A 48 12.44 6.48 0.78
N ARG A 49 12.73 6.61 2.09
CA ARG A 49 12.37 5.61 3.09
C ARG A 49 10.88 5.33 3.14
N ASP A 50 10.02 6.35 3.11
CA ASP A 50 8.57 6.12 3.09
C ASP A 50 8.10 5.39 1.82
N LEU A 51 8.67 5.72 0.65
CA LEU A 51 8.39 4.98 -0.58
C LEU A 51 8.85 3.51 -0.48
N ARG A 52 10.04 3.26 0.08
CA ARG A 52 10.53 1.90 0.35
C ARG A 52 9.61 1.14 1.30
N PHE A 53 9.18 1.76 2.39
CA PHE A 53 8.27 1.15 3.35
C PHE A 53 6.92 0.83 2.72
N MET A 54 6.39 1.70 1.87
CA MET A 54 5.17 1.42 1.11
C MET A 54 5.36 0.26 0.11
N ALA A 55 6.52 0.16 -0.54
CA ALA A 55 6.86 -1.00 -1.37
C ALA A 55 6.93 -2.29 -0.52
N ILE A 56 7.53 -2.23 0.68
CA ILE A 56 7.52 -3.36 1.63
C ILE A 56 6.09 -3.74 2.01
N MET A 57 5.22 -2.77 2.31
CA MET A 57 3.80 -3.01 2.62
C MET A 57 3.01 -3.56 1.42
N ALA A 58 3.42 -3.28 0.19
CA ALA A 58 2.81 -3.84 -1.01
C ALA A 58 3.09 -5.36 -1.16
N VAL A 59 4.20 -5.88 -0.63
CA VAL A 59 4.52 -7.32 -0.61
C VAL A 59 3.43 -8.14 0.08
N PRO A 60 3.06 -7.92 1.35
CA PRO A 60 2.02 -8.67 2.02
C PRO A 60 0.63 -8.42 1.43
N LEU A 61 0.34 -7.22 0.93
CA LEU A 61 -0.94 -6.95 0.24
C LEU A 61 -1.08 -7.80 -1.03
N GLY A 62 0.00 -7.95 -1.81
CA GLY A 62 0.03 -8.85 -2.96
C GLY A 62 -0.12 -10.32 -2.58
N LEU A 63 0.46 -10.75 -1.46
CA LEU A 63 0.27 -12.12 -0.93
C LEU A 63 -1.15 -12.35 -0.43
N VAL A 64 -1.78 -11.37 0.22
CA VAL A 64 -3.20 -11.42 0.61
C VAL A 64 -4.09 -11.56 -0.62
N LEU A 65 -3.81 -10.80 -1.69
CA LEU A 65 -4.48 -10.95 -2.97
C LEU A 65 -4.25 -12.34 -3.57
N ALA A 66 -3.02 -12.85 -3.51
CA ALA A 66 -2.68 -14.15 -4.05
C ALA A 66 -3.38 -15.31 -3.32
N GLY A 67 -3.52 -15.17 -2.00
CA GLY A 67 -4.28 -16.02 -1.10
C GLY A 67 -5.78 -15.79 -1.13
N ARG A 68 -6.27 -14.83 -1.93
CA ARG A 68 -7.68 -14.47 -2.05
C ARG A 68 -8.32 -14.08 -0.70
N GLY A 69 -7.56 -13.43 0.17
CA GLY A 69 -8.02 -12.99 1.50
C GLY A 69 -8.02 -14.07 2.59
N GLN A 70 -7.59 -15.29 2.28
CA GLN A 70 -7.56 -16.39 3.25
C GLN A 70 -6.61 -16.08 4.41
N VAL A 71 -7.08 -16.28 5.65
CA VAL A 71 -6.30 -16.07 6.88
C VAL A 71 -4.95 -16.80 6.86
N ARG A 72 -4.90 -18.00 6.26
CA ARG A 72 -3.67 -18.80 6.13
C ARG A 72 -2.57 -18.14 5.29
N TRP A 73 -2.96 -17.25 4.38
CA TRP A 73 -2.02 -16.43 3.61
C TRP A 73 -1.77 -15.09 4.31
N SER A 74 -2.82 -14.47 4.85
CA SER A 74 -2.75 -13.14 5.45
C SER A 74 -1.83 -13.08 6.68
N GLY A 75 -1.90 -14.05 7.59
CA GLY A 75 -1.06 -14.07 8.79
C GLY A 75 0.44 -14.12 8.46
N PRO A 76 0.91 -15.16 7.74
CA PRO A 76 2.30 -15.24 7.31
C PRO A 76 2.76 -14.07 6.43
N ALA A 77 1.88 -13.52 5.60
CA ALA A 77 2.19 -12.32 4.82
C ALA A 77 2.51 -11.12 5.73
N VAL A 78 1.70 -10.85 6.75
CA VAL A 78 1.96 -9.76 7.71
C VAL A 78 3.26 -9.99 8.46
N VAL A 79 3.54 -11.22 8.90
CA VAL A 79 4.82 -11.57 9.55
C VAL A 79 6.00 -11.30 8.60
N LEU A 80 5.90 -11.73 7.34
CA LEU A 80 6.93 -11.45 6.33
C LEU A 80 7.15 -9.94 6.16
N GLY A 81 6.08 -9.14 6.08
CA GLY A 81 6.20 -7.68 6.00
C GLY A 81 6.93 -7.08 7.20
N GLY A 82 6.63 -7.52 8.42
CA GLY A 82 7.33 -7.09 9.63
C GLY A 82 8.81 -7.47 9.65
N CYS A 83 9.14 -8.71 9.26
CA CYS A 83 10.54 -9.15 9.10
C CYS A 83 11.27 -8.35 8.02
N TRP A 84 10.57 -7.96 6.95
CA TRP A 84 11.14 -7.18 5.86
C TRP A 84 11.46 -5.74 6.27
N ILE A 85 10.63 -5.11 7.12
CA ILE A 85 10.95 -3.80 7.71
C ILE A 85 12.23 -3.90 8.56
N ALA A 86 12.38 -4.96 9.36
CA ALA A 86 13.61 -5.15 10.13
C ALA A 86 14.84 -5.37 9.23
N ALA A 87 14.68 -6.13 8.14
CA ALA A 87 15.72 -6.33 7.14
C ALA A 87 16.08 -5.02 6.42
N ASP A 88 15.08 -4.20 6.06
CA ASP A 88 15.28 -2.90 5.43
C ASP A 88 16.15 -2.00 6.31
N VAL A 89 15.85 -1.86 7.59
CA VAL A 89 16.66 -1.07 8.54
C VAL A 89 18.10 -1.59 8.65
N ALA A 90 18.29 -2.90 8.66
CA ALA A 90 19.62 -3.49 8.72
C ALA A 90 20.42 -3.28 7.42
N VAL A 91 19.76 -3.33 6.27
CA VAL A 91 20.36 -3.06 4.96
C VAL A 91 20.64 -1.57 4.78
N ASP A 92 19.75 -0.69 5.25
CA ASP A 92 19.91 0.77 5.22
C ASP A 92 21.22 1.18 5.91
N ARG A 93 21.51 0.56 7.05
CA ARG A 93 22.77 0.77 7.80
C ARG A 93 24.03 0.40 7.02
N ALA A 94 23.94 -0.54 6.09
CA ALA A 94 25.07 -0.96 5.26
C ALA A 94 25.29 -0.04 4.05
N ASP A 95 24.37 0.90 3.80
CA ASP A 95 24.40 1.89 2.72
C ASP A 95 24.78 1.31 1.34
N PRO A 96 24.03 0.32 0.83
CA PRO A 96 24.35 -0.30 -0.43
C PRO A 96 23.95 0.61 -1.61
N ILE A 97 24.90 0.89 -2.50
CA ILE A 97 24.69 1.78 -3.66
C ILE A 97 25.00 1.04 -4.97
N GLY A 98 24.20 1.32 -6.00
CA GLY A 98 24.49 0.91 -7.38
C GLY A 98 23.91 -0.44 -7.79
N LEU A 99 24.14 -0.78 -9.07
CA LEU A 99 23.45 -1.88 -9.77
C LEU A 99 23.68 -3.25 -9.13
N ASP A 100 24.92 -3.55 -8.72
CA ASP A 100 25.27 -4.87 -8.16
C ASP A 100 24.51 -5.12 -6.85
N ALA A 101 24.41 -4.09 -6.01
CA ALA A 101 23.60 -4.12 -4.81
C ALA A 101 22.11 -4.26 -5.13
N THR A 102 21.60 -3.53 -6.13
CA THR A 102 20.20 -3.66 -6.57
C THR A 102 19.88 -5.11 -6.96
N VAL A 103 20.74 -5.72 -7.77
CA VAL A 103 20.56 -7.11 -8.24
C VAL A 103 20.62 -8.08 -7.07
N LEU A 104 21.59 -7.93 -6.16
CA LEU A 104 21.73 -8.80 -4.99
C LEU A 104 20.48 -8.74 -4.10
N LEU A 105 20.01 -7.53 -3.76
CA LEU A 105 18.83 -7.34 -2.91
C LEU A 105 17.56 -7.84 -3.60
N ALA A 106 17.40 -7.60 -4.90
CA ALA A 106 16.25 -8.09 -5.66
C ALA A 106 16.23 -9.62 -5.71
N VAL A 107 17.36 -10.27 -6.02
CA VAL A 107 17.47 -11.74 -6.05
C VAL A 107 17.19 -12.34 -4.67
N ALA A 108 17.78 -11.78 -3.60
CA ALA A 108 17.53 -12.24 -2.24
C ALA A 108 16.05 -12.08 -1.85
N GLY A 109 15.46 -10.92 -2.13
CA GLY A 109 14.04 -10.66 -1.88
C GLY A 109 13.13 -11.61 -2.66
N TYR A 110 13.44 -11.87 -3.94
CA TYR A 110 12.68 -12.82 -4.76
C TYR A 110 12.80 -14.25 -4.25
N ALA A 111 13.97 -14.66 -3.78
CA ALA A 111 14.16 -15.97 -3.18
C ALA A 111 13.31 -16.11 -1.92
N VAL A 112 13.32 -15.12 -1.01
CA VAL A 112 12.49 -15.13 0.21
C VAL A 112 11.00 -15.17 -0.15
N LEU A 113 10.54 -14.31 -1.05
CA LEU A 113 9.15 -14.30 -1.51
C LEU A 113 8.74 -15.65 -2.13
N GLY A 114 9.60 -16.22 -2.98
CA GLY A 114 9.37 -17.51 -3.63
C GLY A 114 9.27 -18.67 -2.64
N VAL A 115 10.17 -18.71 -1.63
CA VAL A 115 10.12 -19.71 -0.55
C VAL A 115 8.82 -19.58 0.24
N VAL A 116 8.45 -18.37 0.67
CA VAL A 116 7.20 -18.15 1.41
C VAL A 116 5.99 -18.55 0.57
N ALA A 117 5.92 -18.13 -0.69
CA ALA A 117 4.83 -18.49 -1.59
C ALA A 117 4.74 -20.02 -1.80
N ALA A 118 5.88 -20.71 -1.96
CA ALA A 118 5.92 -22.15 -2.10
C ALA A 118 5.41 -22.87 -0.84
N LEU A 119 5.81 -22.42 0.35
CA LEU A 119 5.32 -22.95 1.62
C LEU A 119 3.82 -22.76 1.79
N LEU A 120 3.30 -21.56 1.50
CA LEU A 120 1.87 -21.26 1.56
C LEU A 120 1.07 -22.13 0.58
N LEU A 121 1.58 -22.33 -0.63
CA LEU A 121 0.96 -23.23 -1.62
C LEU A 121 1.00 -24.69 -1.19
N TRP A 122 2.08 -25.13 -0.55
CA TRP A 122 2.21 -26.48 -0.03
C TRP A 122 1.21 -26.72 1.13
N TRP A 123 1.10 -25.79 2.08
CA TRP A 123 0.11 -25.85 3.16
C TRP A 123 -1.33 -25.83 2.66
N GLU A 124 -1.63 -25.07 1.60
CA GLU A 124 -2.96 -25.04 0.99
C GLU A 124 -3.34 -26.40 0.38
N ARG A 125 -2.38 -27.11 -0.24
CA ARG A 125 -2.60 -28.45 -0.80
C ARG A 125 -2.81 -29.53 0.26
N ALA A 126 -2.14 -29.41 1.40
CA ALA A 126 -2.21 -30.39 2.48
C ALA A 126 -3.54 -30.34 3.27
N ALA A 127 -4.32 -29.27 3.11
CA ALA A 127 -5.56 -29.10 3.86
C ALA A 127 -6.79 -29.71 3.16
N PRO A 128 -7.71 -30.34 3.91
CA PRO A 128 -8.97 -30.83 3.36
C PRO A 128 -9.75 -29.70 2.67
N GLN A 129 -10.16 -29.91 1.42
CA GLN A 129 -11.04 -28.99 0.70
C GLN A 129 -12.47 -29.15 1.21
N THR A 130 -12.83 -28.41 2.24
CA THR A 130 -14.22 -28.35 2.77
C THR A 130 -15.07 -27.26 2.12
N ARG A 131 -14.53 -26.54 1.12
CA ARG A 131 -15.19 -25.37 0.53
C ARG A 131 -15.97 -25.72 -0.74
N GLU A 132 -17.22 -25.28 -0.79
CA GLU A 132 -18.00 -25.31 -2.02
C GLU A 132 -17.30 -24.53 -3.15
N PRO A 133 -17.24 -25.10 -4.37
CA PRO A 133 -16.65 -24.42 -5.50
C PRO A 133 -17.47 -23.19 -5.91
N GLY A 134 -16.89 -21.99 -5.77
CA GLY A 134 -17.39 -20.78 -6.43
C GLY A 134 -17.80 -19.62 -5.53
N THR A 135 -17.93 -19.83 -4.22
CA THR A 135 -18.27 -18.76 -3.27
C THR A 135 -17.04 -18.36 -2.46
N THR A 136 -16.65 -17.07 -2.53
CA THR A 136 -15.63 -16.52 -1.62
C THR A 136 -16.32 -16.24 -0.28
N PRO A 137 -15.84 -16.80 0.84
CA PRO A 137 -16.42 -16.50 2.15
C PRO A 137 -16.44 -15.00 2.43
N ALA A 138 -17.46 -14.53 3.14
CA ALA A 138 -17.62 -13.12 3.52
C ALA A 138 -16.38 -12.56 4.24
N ALA A 139 -15.75 -13.38 5.09
CA ALA A 139 -14.51 -13.04 5.79
C ALA A 139 -13.34 -12.77 4.81
N ASP A 140 -13.14 -13.66 3.83
CA ASP A 140 -12.07 -13.54 2.83
C ASP A 140 -12.29 -12.28 1.96
N ARG A 141 -13.55 -11.98 1.60
CA ARG A 141 -13.92 -10.75 0.88
C ARG A 141 -13.65 -9.49 1.70
N ARG A 142 -13.92 -9.53 3.01
CA ARG A 142 -13.65 -8.43 3.94
C ARG A 142 -12.15 -8.15 4.03
N VAL A 143 -11.32 -9.19 4.12
CA VAL A 143 -9.85 -9.05 4.11
C VAL A 143 -9.37 -8.43 2.80
N LEU A 144 -9.86 -8.89 1.65
CA LEU A 144 -9.51 -8.31 0.34
C LEU A 144 -9.94 -6.84 0.20
N THR A 145 -11.15 -6.51 0.67
CA THR A 145 -11.63 -5.12 0.67
C THR A 145 -10.80 -4.25 1.61
N GLY A 146 -10.39 -4.78 2.75
CA GLY A 146 -9.48 -4.11 3.67
C GLY A 146 -8.11 -3.86 3.04
N ALA A 147 -7.52 -4.87 2.40
CA ALA A 147 -6.27 -4.72 1.65
C ALA A 147 -6.39 -3.67 0.54
N ALA A 148 -7.55 -3.61 -0.15
CA ALA A 148 -7.81 -2.59 -1.15
C ALA A 148 -7.87 -1.16 -0.56
N CYS A 149 -8.46 -1.00 0.63
CA CYS A 149 -8.51 0.27 1.34
C CYS A 149 -7.12 0.71 1.80
N VAL A 150 -6.31 -0.21 2.35
CA VAL A 150 -4.92 0.08 2.74
C VAL A 150 -4.10 0.51 1.53
N ALA A 151 -4.12 -0.26 0.45
CA ALA A 151 -3.42 0.09 -0.79
C ALA A 151 -3.90 1.44 -1.36
N GLY A 152 -5.21 1.70 -1.31
CA GLY A 152 -5.80 2.95 -1.77
C GLY A 152 -5.32 4.16 -0.96
N VAL A 153 -5.26 4.07 0.36
CA VAL A 153 -4.74 5.18 1.20
C VAL A 153 -3.24 5.34 1.04
N LEU A 154 -2.46 4.25 0.99
CA LEU A 154 -1.02 4.32 0.70
C LEU A 154 -0.75 4.93 -0.68
N THR A 155 -1.65 4.76 -1.66
CA THR A 155 -1.54 5.45 -2.96
C THR A 155 -1.59 6.96 -2.78
N LEU A 156 -2.45 7.48 -1.89
CA LEU A 156 -2.54 8.91 -1.60
C LEU A 156 -1.24 9.40 -0.96
N VAL A 157 -0.73 8.67 0.03
CA VAL A 157 0.57 8.98 0.64
C VAL A 157 1.71 8.99 -0.38
N ALA A 158 1.80 7.97 -1.24
CA ALA A 158 2.82 7.91 -2.27
C ALA A 158 2.69 9.04 -3.30
N ALA A 159 1.47 9.48 -3.63
CA ALA A 159 1.25 10.59 -4.54
C ALA A 159 1.55 11.95 -3.88
N GLY A 160 1.14 12.12 -2.63
CA GLY A 160 1.21 13.37 -1.87
C GLY A 160 2.57 13.65 -1.23
N ILE A 161 3.46 12.65 -1.09
CA ILE A 161 4.77 12.83 -0.46
C ILE A 161 5.60 13.90 -1.18
N GLU A 162 6.17 14.86 -0.47
CA GLU A 162 6.91 15.99 -1.06
C GLU A 162 8.36 15.97 -0.59
N SER A 163 9.30 16.26 -1.50
CA SER A 163 10.68 16.53 -1.14
C SER A 163 10.83 18.00 -0.74
N PRO A 164 11.27 18.30 0.49
CA PRO A 164 11.55 19.66 0.95
C PRO A 164 12.95 20.15 0.54
N THR A 165 13.73 19.34 -0.18
CA THR A 165 15.15 19.59 -0.49
C THR A 165 15.42 19.89 -1.97
N ASP A 166 14.42 20.40 -2.70
CA ASP A 166 14.47 20.65 -4.15
C ASP A 166 14.75 19.38 -5.00
N ARG A 167 14.63 18.18 -4.42
CA ARG A 167 14.82 16.86 -5.08
C ARG A 167 13.52 16.20 -5.51
N GLU A 168 12.51 17.02 -5.77
CA GLU A 168 11.20 16.57 -6.22
C GLU A 168 11.26 15.77 -7.54
N PRO A 169 12.09 16.13 -8.54
CA PRO A 169 12.23 15.34 -9.77
C PRO A 169 12.73 13.91 -9.54
N GLU A 170 13.68 13.71 -8.63
CA GLU A 170 14.22 12.41 -8.28
C GLU A 170 13.20 11.56 -7.50
N LEU A 171 12.44 12.20 -6.59
CA LEU A 171 11.38 11.54 -5.83
C LEU A 171 10.18 11.15 -6.71
N ASN A 172 9.87 11.94 -7.74
CA ASN A 172 8.72 11.73 -8.63
C ASN A 172 8.68 10.33 -9.24
N GLN A 173 9.82 9.80 -9.68
CA GLN A 173 9.86 8.47 -10.30
C GLN A 173 9.47 7.38 -9.30
N GLY A 174 10.02 7.45 -8.09
CA GLY A 174 9.69 6.52 -7.00
C GLY A 174 8.24 6.63 -6.55
N ALA A 175 7.74 7.86 -6.39
CA ALA A 175 6.36 8.15 -6.03
C ALA A 175 5.38 7.59 -7.07
N LEU A 176 5.60 7.86 -8.36
CA LEU A 176 4.74 7.38 -9.45
C LEU A 176 4.75 5.85 -9.54
N ALA A 177 5.91 5.21 -9.47
CA ALA A 177 6.02 3.75 -9.55
C ALA A 177 5.36 3.06 -8.34
N THR A 178 5.57 3.60 -7.14
CA THR A 178 4.96 3.10 -5.90
C THR A 178 3.45 3.28 -5.91
N ALA A 179 2.96 4.46 -6.27
CA ALA A 179 1.54 4.73 -6.39
C ALA A 179 0.88 3.84 -7.46
N ALA A 180 1.51 3.63 -8.62
CA ALA A 180 0.98 2.77 -9.66
C ALA A 180 0.84 1.30 -9.21
N LEU A 181 1.85 0.78 -8.49
CA LEU A 181 1.81 -0.54 -7.86
C LEU A 181 0.65 -0.65 -6.86
N LEU A 182 0.48 0.37 -6.00
CA LEU A 182 -0.58 0.40 -4.99
C LEU A 182 -1.97 0.55 -5.60
N VAL A 183 -2.12 1.32 -6.70
CA VAL A 183 -3.37 1.36 -7.49
C VAL A 183 -3.70 -0.03 -8.03
N ALA A 184 -2.72 -0.74 -8.61
CA ALA A 184 -2.93 -2.08 -9.14
C ALA A 184 -3.35 -3.07 -8.03
N LEU A 185 -2.75 -2.98 -6.85
CA LEU A 185 -3.14 -3.75 -5.67
C LEU A 185 -4.55 -3.38 -5.19
N ALA A 186 -4.87 -2.10 -5.09
CA ALA A 186 -6.17 -1.62 -4.62
C ALA A 186 -7.30 -2.11 -5.53
N VAL A 187 -7.17 -1.90 -6.83
CA VAL A 187 -8.16 -2.33 -7.83
C VAL A 187 -8.21 -3.86 -7.93
N GLY A 188 -7.05 -4.52 -7.92
CA GLY A 188 -6.95 -5.99 -7.98
C GLY A 188 -7.63 -6.66 -6.79
N ALA A 189 -7.37 -6.17 -5.57
CA ALA A 189 -8.00 -6.67 -4.35
C ALA A 189 -9.49 -6.37 -4.30
N ALA A 190 -9.93 -5.17 -4.70
CA ALA A 190 -11.35 -4.82 -4.78
C ALA A 190 -12.11 -5.70 -5.79
N LEU A 191 -11.54 -5.92 -6.97
CA LEU A 191 -12.12 -6.81 -7.98
C LEU A 191 -12.13 -8.27 -7.53
N ALA A 192 -11.12 -8.72 -6.77
CA ALA A 192 -11.09 -10.05 -6.18
C ALA A 192 -12.11 -10.22 -5.05
N ALA A 193 -12.46 -9.14 -4.34
CA ALA A 193 -13.47 -9.11 -3.29
C ALA A 193 -14.92 -9.11 -3.84
N ALA A 194 -15.10 -8.82 -5.13
CA ALA A 194 -16.41 -8.80 -5.78
C ALA A 194 -17.15 -10.15 -5.65
N PRO A 195 -18.47 -10.18 -5.37
CA PRO A 195 -19.26 -11.42 -5.34
C PRO A 195 -19.24 -12.17 -6.67
N ALA A 196 -19.26 -11.42 -7.77
CA ALA A 196 -19.32 -11.95 -9.12
C ALA A 196 -18.45 -11.12 -10.04
N ARG A 197 -17.72 -11.79 -10.94
CA ARG A 197 -16.91 -11.13 -11.97
C ARG A 197 -17.76 -10.94 -13.23
N THR A 198 -18.33 -9.75 -13.40
CA THR A 198 -19.08 -9.37 -14.61
C THR A 198 -18.19 -8.55 -15.55
N ARG A 199 -18.55 -8.50 -16.85
CA ARG A 199 -17.85 -7.64 -17.82
C ARG A 199 -17.90 -6.17 -17.40
N ALA A 200 -19.02 -5.72 -16.83
CA ALA A 200 -19.17 -4.38 -16.29
C ALA A 200 -18.16 -4.06 -15.18
N ARG A 201 -17.94 -4.98 -14.22
CA ARG A 201 -16.93 -4.79 -13.16
C ARG A 201 -15.50 -4.80 -13.68
N VAL A 202 -15.21 -5.60 -14.72
CA VAL A 202 -13.90 -5.57 -15.37
C VAL A 202 -13.69 -4.24 -16.09
N GLY A 203 -14.68 -3.74 -16.84
CA GLY A 203 -14.62 -2.43 -17.47
C GLY A 203 -14.46 -1.30 -16.45
N LEU A 204 -15.20 -1.36 -15.35
CA LEU A 204 -15.08 -0.41 -14.24
C LEU A 204 -13.69 -0.46 -13.60
N ALA A 205 -13.12 -1.65 -13.39
CA ALA A 205 -11.78 -1.80 -12.84
C ALA A 205 -10.73 -1.16 -13.76
N VAL A 206 -10.81 -1.39 -15.06
CA VAL A 206 -9.91 -0.76 -16.05
C VAL A 206 -10.06 0.77 -16.02
N GLY A 207 -11.30 1.27 -16.08
CA GLY A 207 -11.57 2.70 -16.02
C GLY A 207 -11.08 3.35 -14.72
N LEU A 208 -11.27 2.67 -13.59
CA LEU A 208 -10.79 3.11 -12.28
C LEU A 208 -9.26 3.14 -12.21
N THR A 209 -8.58 2.11 -12.73
CA THR A 209 -7.11 2.09 -12.81
C THR A 209 -6.61 3.27 -13.63
N VAL A 210 -7.17 3.52 -14.81
CA VAL A 210 -6.77 4.66 -15.66
C VAL A 210 -7.02 5.99 -14.94
N ALA A 211 -8.21 6.19 -14.37
CA ALA A 211 -8.56 7.41 -13.65
C ALA A 211 -7.65 7.65 -12.44
N ALA A 212 -7.34 6.60 -11.68
CA ALA A 212 -6.46 6.70 -10.52
C ALA A 212 -5.01 7.01 -10.93
N LEU A 213 -4.48 6.40 -11.99
CA LEU A 213 -3.13 6.71 -12.49
C LEU A 213 -3.03 8.15 -13.02
N LEU A 214 -4.06 8.62 -13.72
CA LEU A 214 -4.14 10.03 -14.14
C LEU A 214 -4.26 10.98 -12.94
N GLY A 215 -5.03 10.59 -11.90
CA GLY A 215 -5.13 11.35 -10.66
C GLY A 215 -3.80 11.40 -9.90
N VAL A 216 -3.07 10.30 -9.83
CA VAL A 216 -1.69 10.27 -9.29
C VAL A 216 -0.81 11.23 -10.07
N TRP A 217 -0.83 11.19 -11.40
CA TRP A 217 -0.05 12.12 -12.22
C TRP A 217 -0.45 13.58 -11.99
N LEU A 218 -1.76 13.87 -11.86
CA LEU A 218 -2.26 15.21 -11.56
C LEU A 218 -1.78 15.72 -10.19
N VAL A 219 -1.79 14.87 -9.17
CA VAL A 219 -1.24 15.21 -7.84
C VAL A 219 0.24 15.55 -7.95
N ARG A 220 1.02 14.75 -8.70
CA ARG A 220 2.46 15.00 -8.90
C ARG A 220 2.76 16.22 -9.78
N ALA A 221 1.85 16.58 -10.68
CA ALA A 221 1.97 17.76 -11.53
C ALA A 221 1.65 19.06 -10.77
N ALA A 222 0.89 18.99 -9.67
CA ALA A 222 0.66 20.14 -8.80
C ALA A 222 1.93 20.50 -8.01
N ALA A 223 2.11 21.79 -7.78
CA ALA A 223 3.22 22.31 -6.99
C ALA A 223 3.18 21.79 -5.54
N PRO A 224 4.33 21.62 -4.88
CA PRO A 224 4.38 21.30 -3.46
C PRO A 224 3.52 22.27 -2.63
N GLY A 225 2.76 21.76 -1.67
CA GLY A 225 1.80 22.53 -0.85
C GLY A 225 0.43 22.76 -1.49
N GLU A 226 0.27 22.55 -2.80
CA GLU A 226 -1.03 22.67 -3.51
C GLU A 226 -1.71 21.31 -3.77
N ARG A 227 -1.11 20.21 -3.27
CA ARG A 227 -1.52 18.83 -3.58
C ARG A 227 -2.77 18.35 -2.86
N LEU A 228 -3.20 19.02 -1.80
CA LEU A 228 -4.28 18.54 -0.94
C LEU A 228 -5.59 18.29 -1.71
N LEU A 229 -5.99 19.22 -2.58
CA LEU A 229 -7.24 19.09 -3.33
C LEU A 229 -7.20 17.96 -4.37
N PRO A 230 -6.20 17.86 -5.28
CA PRO A 230 -6.12 16.74 -6.20
C PRO A 230 -5.93 15.40 -5.48
N GLU A 231 -5.24 15.37 -4.32
CA GLU A 231 -5.09 14.17 -3.51
C GLU A 231 -6.43 13.71 -2.90
N ALA A 232 -7.22 14.64 -2.34
CA ALA A 232 -8.55 14.33 -1.83
C ALA A 232 -9.49 13.83 -2.94
N ALA A 233 -9.40 14.41 -4.14
CA ALA A 233 -10.16 13.97 -5.30
C ALA A 233 -9.75 12.54 -5.74
N LEU A 234 -8.44 12.25 -5.77
CA LEU A 234 -7.91 10.92 -6.03
C LEU A 234 -8.43 9.90 -4.99
N GLY A 235 -8.38 10.25 -3.71
CA GLY A 235 -8.90 9.42 -2.62
C GLY A 235 -10.38 9.11 -2.78
N ALA A 236 -11.19 10.12 -3.07
CA ALA A 236 -12.61 9.96 -3.33
C ALA A 236 -12.87 9.02 -4.52
N VAL A 237 -12.21 9.23 -5.66
CA VAL A 237 -12.39 8.39 -6.85
C VAL A 237 -11.96 6.95 -6.57
N LEU A 238 -10.75 6.76 -6.02
CA LEU A 238 -10.16 5.44 -5.84
C LEU A 238 -10.95 4.60 -4.81
N LEU A 239 -11.21 5.15 -3.62
CA LEU A 239 -11.89 4.40 -2.56
C LEU A 239 -13.39 4.22 -2.83
N THR A 240 -14.05 5.17 -3.48
CA THR A 240 -15.42 4.95 -3.98
C THR A 240 -15.45 3.85 -5.03
N GLY A 241 -14.49 3.86 -5.96
CA GLY A 241 -14.31 2.82 -6.96
C GLY A 241 -14.07 1.44 -6.33
N VAL A 242 -13.28 1.37 -5.27
CA VAL A 242 -13.10 0.14 -4.46
C VAL A 242 -14.44 -0.35 -3.93
N THR A 243 -15.29 0.53 -3.37
CA THR A 243 -16.63 0.11 -2.89
C THR A 243 -17.53 -0.36 -4.03
N LEU A 244 -17.53 0.32 -5.17
CA LEU A 244 -18.31 -0.06 -6.35
C LEU A 244 -17.90 -1.44 -6.88
N LEU A 245 -16.60 -1.76 -6.84
CA LEU A 245 -16.06 -3.04 -7.27
C LEU A 245 -16.30 -4.16 -6.25
N ALA A 246 -16.14 -3.90 -4.96
CA ALA A 246 -16.12 -4.93 -3.92
C ALA A 246 -17.53 -5.26 -3.37
N TRP A 247 -18.42 -4.27 -3.31
CA TRP A 247 -19.75 -4.44 -2.72
C TRP A 247 -20.73 -5.16 -3.66
N ASP A 248 -21.86 -5.54 -3.09
CA ASP A 248 -22.90 -6.31 -3.77
C ASP A 248 -23.78 -5.42 -4.64
N TRP A 249 -24.17 -5.94 -5.80
CA TRP A 249 -25.09 -5.28 -6.74
C TRP A 249 -26.38 -6.10 -6.81
N PRO A 250 -27.29 -6.00 -5.83
CA PRO A 250 -28.53 -6.75 -5.85
C PRO A 250 -29.33 -6.39 -7.12
N GLY A 251 -29.81 -7.41 -7.84
CA GLY A 251 -30.48 -7.21 -9.12
C GLY A 251 -29.57 -6.69 -10.25
N GLY A 252 -28.24 -6.81 -10.09
CA GLY A 252 -27.27 -6.38 -11.10
C GLY A 252 -27.01 -4.86 -11.15
N ARG A 253 -27.58 -4.08 -10.22
CA ARG A 253 -27.42 -2.62 -10.14
C ARG A 253 -26.81 -2.20 -8.80
N PRO A 254 -25.91 -1.19 -8.80
CA PRO A 254 -25.38 -0.64 -7.56
C PRO A 254 -26.47 0.14 -6.80
N ILE A 255 -26.44 0.06 -5.47
CA ILE A 255 -27.33 0.86 -4.62
C ILE A 255 -26.68 2.24 -4.42
N TRP A 256 -27.02 3.19 -5.29
CA TRP A 256 -26.31 4.47 -5.40
C TRP A 256 -26.16 5.26 -4.10
N TRP A 257 -27.16 5.25 -3.21
CA TRP A 257 -27.07 5.99 -1.94
C TRP A 257 -25.95 5.46 -1.03
N HIS A 258 -25.71 4.15 -1.01
CA HIS A 258 -24.61 3.56 -0.22
C HIS A 258 -23.26 4.00 -0.78
N HIS A 259 -23.13 4.08 -2.10
CA HIS A 259 -21.92 4.56 -2.76
C HIS A 259 -21.73 6.07 -2.63
N ALA A 260 -22.81 6.85 -2.55
CA ALA A 260 -22.73 8.28 -2.24
C ALA A 260 -22.22 8.51 -0.81
N LEU A 261 -22.70 7.72 0.16
CA LEU A 261 -22.17 7.76 1.52
C LEU A 261 -20.71 7.27 1.57
N ALA A 262 -20.38 6.20 0.85
CA ALA A 262 -19.00 5.73 0.73
C ALA A 262 -18.09 6.78 0.10
N ALA A 263 -18.58 7.55 -0.88
CA ALA A 263 -17.86 8.64 -1.50
C ALA A 263 -17.60 9.80 -0.52
N LEU A 264 -18.59 10.16 0.29
CA LEU A 264 -18.41 11.15 1.36
C LEU A 264 -17.35 10.68 2.37
N ILE A 265 -17.42 9.42 2.80
CA ILE A 265 -16.43 8.82 3.70
C ILE A 265 -15.06 8.74 3.03
N ALA A 266 -14.97 8.40 1.74
CA ALA A 266 -13.73 8.34 0.99
C ALA A 266 -13.08 9.71 0.76
N PHE A 267 -13.88 10.78 0.67
CA PHE A 267 -13.41 12.14 0.49
C PHE A 267 -12.81 12.71 1.78
N VAL A 268 -13.48 12.53 2.93
CA VAL A 268 -13.07 13.13 4.21
C VAL A 268 -12.21 12.17 5.05
N GLY A 269 -12.54 10.88 5.02
CA GLY A 269 -12.00 9.85 5.90
C GLY A 269 -10.48 9.71 5.85
N PRO A 270 -9.83 9.57 4.68
CA PRO A 270 -8.38 9.45 4.60
C PRO A 270 -7.66 10.62 5.28
N VAL A 271 -8.06 11.86 5.00
CA VAL A 271 -7.46 13.06 5.60
C VAL A 271 -7.66 13.07 7.12
N VAL A 272 -8.88 12.79 7.60
CA VAL A 272 -9.16 12.74 9.04
C VAL A 272 -8.32 11.68 9.74
N PHE A 273 -8.23 10.46 9.18
CA PHE A 273 -7.43 9.41 9.80
C PHE A 273 -5.93 9.67 9.69
N LEU A 274 -5.43 10.26 8.60
CA LEU A 274 -4.03 10.66 8.48
C LEU A 274 -3.67 11.67 9.57
N VAL A 275 -4.48 12.72 9.75
CA VAL A 275 -4.26 13.72 10.81
C VAL A 275 -4.37 13.09 12.20
N ALA A 276 -5.41 12.29 12.45
CA ALA A 276 -5.65 11.65 13.73
C ALA A 276 -4.56 10.63 14.12
N THR A 277 -3.83 10.07 13.16
CA THR A 277 -2.71 9.14 13.40
C THR A 277 -1.36 9.84 13.44
N ALA A 278 -1.16 10.87 12.61
CA ALA A 278 0.06 11.66 12.59
C ALA A 278 0.29 12.41 13.91
N ILE A 279 -0.75 13.05 14.47
CA ILE A 279 -0.62 13.85 15.71
C ILE A 279 -0.09 13.01 16.89
N PRO A 280 -0.68 11.86 17.25
CA PRO A 280 -0.14 11.02 18.32
C PRO A 280 1.27 10.49 18.03
N MET A 281 1.60 10.17 16.76
CA MET A 281 2.95 9.71 16.41
C MET A 281 4.00 10.81 16.60
N VAL A 282 3.69 12.05 16.23
CA VAL A 282 4.60 13.18 16.46
C VAL A 282 4.78 13.48 17.95
N ILE A 283 3.71 13.42 18.75
CA ILE A 283 3.73 13.88 20.14
C ILE A 283 4.15 12.77 21.13
N MET A 284 3.69 11.54 20.93
CA MET A 284 3.74 10.48 21.95
C MET A 284 4.66 9.31 21.58
N MET A 285 4.89 9.07 20.29
CA MET A 285 5.61 7.88 19.83
C MET A 285 6.51 8.22 18.62
N PRO A 286 7.74 8.73 18.85
CA PRO A 286 8.66 9.16 17.79
C PRO A 286 9.27 7.95 17.06
N ILE A 287 8.42 7.16 16.41
CA ILE A 287 8.76 5.90 15.75
C ILE A 287 9.73 6.16 14.60
N GLY A 288 9.55 7.23 13.82
CA GLY A 288 10.48 7.61 12.75
C GLY A 288 11.89 7.82 13.28
N ALA A 289 12.04 8.61 14.35
CA ALA A 289 13.34 8.83 15.01
C ALA A 289 13.98 7.53 15.51
N ALA A 290 13.18 6.60 16.04
CA ALA A 290 13.69 5.28 16.45
C ALA A 290 14.23 4.48 15.25
N PHE A 291 13.52 4.48 14.11
CA PHE A 291 13.98 3.83 12.88
C PHE A 291 15.24 4.50 12.31
N THR A 292 15.29 5.84 12.29
CA THR A 292 16.47 6.63 11.89
C THR A 292 17.69 6.24 12.73
N ALA A 293 17.54 6.19 14.06
CA ALA A 293 18.62 5.83 14.96
C ALA A 293 19.08 4.38 14.79
N LEU A 294 18.15 3.43 14.59
CA LEU A 294 18.48 2.02 14.36
C LEU A 294 19.22 1.81 13.03
N ALA A 295 18.82 2.54 11.99
CA ALA A 295 19.52 2.58 10.71
C ALA A 295 20.92 3.22 10.83
N GLY A 296 21.19 3.97 11.90
CA GLY A 296 22.46 4.69 12.07
C GLY A 296 22.51 6.01 11.30
N ASN A 297 21.36 6.51 10.86
CA ASN A 297 21.25 7.76 10.12
C ASN A 297 21.26 8.95 11.08
N SER A 298 21.62 10.12 10.56
CA SER A 298 21.68 11.36 11.35
C SER A 298 20.29 11.75 11.87
N PRO A 299 20.15 12.15 13.15
CA PRO A 299 18.86 12.59 13.68
C PRO A 299 18.37 13.85 12.96
N ILE A 300 17.06 13.94 12.72
CA ILE A 300 16.45 15.16 12.20
C ILE A 300 16.51 16.27 13.27
N ASN A 301 16.63 17.53 12.83
CA ASN A 301 16.59 18.70 13.69
C ASN A 301 15.34 18.69 14.59
N ALA A 302 15.48 19.04 15.87
CA ALA A 302 14.36 19.09 16.84
C ALA A 302 13.26 20.11 16.48
N ALA A 303 13.52 21.04 15.55
CA ALA A 303 12.52 21.94 15.00
C ALA A 303 11.57 21.26 13.97
N ASP A 304 11.91 20.05 13.54
CA ASP A 304 11.20 19.26 12.54
C ASP A 304 10.69 17.93 13.12
N SER A 305 9.88 17.20 12.36
CA SER A 305 9.29 15.93 12.79
C SER A 305 9.76 14.78 11.93
N ASP A 306 10.48 13.82 12.54
CA ASP A 306 10.79 12.51 11.93
C ASP A 306 9.55 11.61 11.95
N LEU A 307 8.63 11.93 11.05
CA LEU A 307 7.35 11.26 10.90
C LEU A 307 7.43 10.23 9.78
N LEU A 308 7.14 8.96 10.12
CA LEU A 308 7.03 7.89 9.14
C LEU A 308 5.64 7.92 8.48
N VAL A 309 5.48 8.71 7.43
CA VAL A 309 4.18 8.99 6.76
C VAL A 309 3.57 7.70 6.19
N SER A 310 4.39 6.74 5.76
CA SER A 310 3.96 5.42 5.30
C SER A 310 3.22 4.63 6.39
N LEU A 311 3.65 4.72 7.66
CA LEU A 311 2.97 4.08 8.79
C LEU A 311 1.66 4.80 9.15
N VAL A 312 1.65 6.14 9.12
CA VAL A 312 0.43 6.95 9.25
C VAL A 312 -0.59 6.52 8.17
N GLY A 313 -0.15 6.39 6.93
CA GLY A 313 -0.93 5.91 5.79
C GLY A 313 -1.47 4.49 5.99
N LEU A 314 -0.65 3.57 6.50
CA LEU A 314 -1.05 2.21 6.82
C LEU A 314 -2.19 2.18 7.86
N LEU A 315 -2.02 2.91 8.97
CA LEU A 315 -3.01 2.99 10.03
C LEU A 315 -4.29 3.67 9.55
N ALA A 316 -4.19 4.73 8.77
CA ALA A 316 -5.33 5.40 8.15
C ALA A 316 -6.05 4.46 7.17
N GLY A 317 -5.31 3.69 6.38
CA GLY A 317 -5.84 2.64 5.51
C GLY A 317 -6.61 1.56 6.26
N LEU A 318 -6.11 1.13 7.44
CA LEU A 318 -6.81 0.19 8.32
C LEU A 318 -8.07 0.82 8.94
N GLY A 319 -8.03 2.10 9.30
CA GLY A 319 -9.21 2.86 9.73
C GLY A 319 -10.29 2.90 8.64
N MET A 320 -9.88 3.20 7.40
CA MET A 320 -10.78 3.16 6.24
C MET A 320 -11.31 1.76 5.96
N ALA A 321 -10.49 0.72 6.13
CA ALA A 321 -10.92 -0.67 6.03
C ALA A 321 -12.01 -1.00 7.07
N ALA A 322 -11.90 -0.52 8.30
CA ALA A 322 -12.93 -0.72 9.32
C ALA A 322 -14.29 -0.11 8.92
N LEU A 323 -14.27 1.02 8.21
CA LEU A 323 -15.48 1.68 7.73
C LEU A 323 -16.08 1.03 6.47
N LEU A 324 -15.22 0.70 5.49
CA LEU A 324 -15.63 0.35 4.13
C LEU A 324 -15.63 -1.16 3.83
N ALA A 325 -14.85 -1.97 4.56
CA ALA A 325 -14.80 -3.43 4.39
C ALA A 325 -15.97 -4.11 5.12
N ARG A 326 -17.21 -3.75 4.75
CA ARG A 326 -18.42 -4.33 5.32
C ARG A 326 -18.86 -5.57 4.54
N PRO A 327 -19.27 -6.66 5.21
CA PRO A 327 -19.91 -7.80 4.54
C PRO A 327 -21.27 -7.39 3.97
N SER A 328 -21.78 -8.21 3.05
CA SER A 328 -22.99 -7.90 2.28
C SER A 328 -24.25 -7.77 3.15
N VAL A 329 -25.30 -7.22 2.56
CA VAL A 329 -26.63 -7.13 3.20
C VAL A 329 -27.24 -8.52 3.43
N GLU A 330 -26.94 -9.49 2.57
CA GLU A 330 -27.41 -10.88 2.70
C GLU A 330 -26.71 -11.61 3.85
N ASP A 331 -25.41 -11.41 4.04
CA ASP A 331 -24.68 -11.98 5.19
C ASP A 331 -25.25 -11.47 6.53
N ARG A 332 -25.70 -10.22 6.60
CA ARG A 332 -26.32 -9.66 7.81
C ARG A 332 -27.69 -10.25 8.12
N ARG A 333 -28.41 -10.75 7.11
CA ARG A 333 -29.70 -11.42 7.31
C ARG A 333 -29.53 -12.86 7.79
N GLN A 334 -28.42 -13.52 7.44
CA GLN A 334 -28.11 -14.86 7.94
C GLN A 334 -27.52 -14.86 9.36
N LEU A 335 -26.99 -13.72 9.81
CA LEU A 335 -26.46 -13.53 11.18
C LEU A 335 -27.52 -13.08 12.20
N ARG A 336 -28.78 -12.91 11.78
CA ARG A 336 -29.93 -12.59 12.63
C ARG A 336 -30.90 -13.77 12.65
#